data_AF-A0A3D4YLV3-F1
#
_entry.id   AF-A0A3D4YLV3-F1
#
_cell.length_a   1.000
_cell.length_b   1.000
_cell.length_c   1.000
_cell.angle_alpha   90.00
_cell.angle_beta   90.00
_cell.angle_gamma   90.00
#
_symmetry.space_group_name_H-M   'P 1'
#
loop_
_entity.id
_entity.type
_entity.pdbx_description
1 polymer ?
#
loop_
_entity_poly.entity_id
_entity_poly.type
_entity_poly.pdbx_seq_one_letter_code
_entity_poly.pdbx_strand_id
1 'polypeptide(L)'
;MVGKKVVMGVTGLIGIGFVILHSLGNLLVFRGPAAINSYSHFLKSTGELLWALRIVLVVAVILHVIAAVQLTRQSRAARPIAYTKQERQVATVASGTMRWGGALLLVFIVLHILHFTTGTI
;
A
#
# COMPACT_ATOMS: atom_id res chain seq x y z
N MET A 1 1.63 19.23 -12.29
CA MET A 1 2.39 17.96 -12.46
C MET A 1 3.23 17.58 -11.23
N VAL A 2 3.82 18.53 -10.50
CA VAL A 2 4.69 18.24 -9.34
C VAL A 2 3.91 17.73 -8.13
N GLY A 3 2.82 18.41 -7.73
CA GLY A 3 2.05 18.02 -6.54
C GLY A 3 1.56 16.57 -6.53
N LYS A 4 1.05 16.05 -7.66
CA LYS A 4 0.61 14.64 -7.76
C LYS A 4 1.75 13.64 -7.61
N LYS A 5 2.96 13.97 -8.10
CA LYS A 5 4.16 13.13 -7.94
C LYS A 5 4.67 13.15 -6.51
N VAL A 6 4.62 14.31 -5.85
CA VAL A 6 4.95 14.45 -4.42
C VAL A 6 3.98 13.62 -3.58
N VAL A 7 2.67 13.75 -3.81
CA VAL A 7 1.66 12.92 -3.11
C VAL A 7 1.92 11.42 -3.35
N MET A 8 2.17 11.01 -4.60
CA MET A 8 2.49 9.62 -4.94
C MET A 8 3.72 9.11 -4.17
N GLY A 9 4.79 9.90 -4.11
CA GLY A 9 6.02 9.54 -3.40
C GLY A 9 5.85 9.48 -1.89
N VAL A 10 5.27 10.51 -1.28
CA VAL A 10 5.06 10.58 0.18
C VAL A 10 4.15 9.47 0.67
N THR A 11 3.01 9.25 -0.01
CA THR A 11 2.10 8.16 0.36
C THR A 11 2.72 6.77 0.16
N GLY A 12 3.57 6.61 -0.86
CA GLY A 12 4.36 5.40 -1.07
C GLY A 12 5.35 5.13 0.07
N LEU A 13 6.06 6.17 0.53
CA LEU A 13 6.99 6.05 1.68
C LEU A 13 6.27 5.68 2.97
N ILE A 14 5.10 6.28 3.23
CA ILE A 14 4.24 5.90 4.36
C ILE A 14 3.85 4.43 4.26
N GLY A 15 3.41 3.97 3.09
CA GLY A 15 3.05 2.58 2.85
C GLY A 15 4.21 1.60 3.08
N ILE A 16 5.41 1.93 2.61
CA ILE A 16 6.62 1.09 2.83
C ILE A 16 6.94 1.01 4.31
N GLY A 17 7.00 2.15 5.02
CA GLY A 17 7.26 2.17 6.46
C GLY A 17 6.26 1.33 7.24
N PHE A 18 4.98 1.44 6.88
CA PHE A 18 3.93 0.61 7.46
C PHE A 18 4.16 -0.88 7.20
N VAL A 19 4.40 -1.30 5.96
CA VAL A 19 4.59 -2.72 5.62
C VAL A 19 5.76 -3.32 6.40
N ILE A 20 6.86 -2.57 6.58
CA ILE A 20 8.00 -3.02 7.38
C ILE A 20 7.56 -3.22 8.84
N LEU A 21 6.99 -2.21 9.48
CA LEU A 21 6.57 -2.29 10.89
C LEU A 21 5.49 -3.36 11.11
N HIS A 22 4.53 -3.44 10.20
CA HIS A 22 3.46 -4.43 10.22
C HIS A 22 4.02 -5.85 10.12
N SER A 23 4.95 -6.08 9.19
CA SER A 23 5.59 -7.38 9.03
C SER A 23 6.42 -7.76 10.26
N LEU A 24 7.16 -6.80 10.84
CA LEU A 24 7.91 -7.03 12.09
C LEU A 24 6.99 -7.46 13.25
N GLY A 25 5.82 -6.82 13.38
CA GLY A 25 4.80 -7.24 14.35
C GLY A 25 4.29 -8.66 14.07
N ASN A 26 4.01 -8.99 12.80
CA ASN A 26 3.52 -10.31 12.41
C ASN A 26 4.56 -11.41 12.63
N LEU A 27 5.86 -11.12 12.47
CA LEU A 27 6.93 -12.09 12.73
C LEU A 27 6.98 -12.56 14.19
N LEU A 28 6.35 -11.84 15.13
CA LEU A 28 6.17 -12.32 16.51
C LEU A 28 5.37 -13.62 16.60
N VAL A 29 4.62 -14.00 15.55
CA VAL A 29 3.96 -15.31 15.47
C VAL A 29 4.95 -16.47 15.65
N PHE A 30 6.19 -16.30 15.17
CA PHE A 30 7.25 -17.32 15.29
C PHE A 30 7.86 -17.40 16.68
N ARG A 31 7.60 -16.42 17.57
CA ARG A 31 8.01 -16.44 18.98
C ARG A 31 6.95 -17.04 19.91
N GLY A 32 5.87 -17.57 19.33
CA GLY A 32 4.79 -18.23 20.05
C GLY A 32 3.64 -17.30 20.43
N PRO A 33 2.51 -17.88 20.90
CA PRO A 33 1.26 -17.15 21.09
C PRO A 33 1.35 -15.99 22.10
N ALA A 34 2.18 -16.13 23.14
CA ALA A 34 2.34 -15.09 24.16
C ALA A 34 2.95 -13.79 23.60
N ALA A 35 3.91 -13.90 22.68
CA ALA A 35 4.58 -12.74 22.09
C ALA A 35 3.63 -11.92 21.19
N ILE A 36 2.88 -12.60 20.32
CA ILE A 36 1.91 -11.92 19.43
C ILE A 36 0.70 -11.36 20.20
N ASN A 37 0.23 -12.06 21.24
CA ASN A 37 -0.90 -11.61 22.05
C ASN A 37 -0.53 -10.40 22.93
N SER A 38 0.66 -10.40 23.54
CA SER A 38 1.13 -9.25 24.33
C SER A 38 1.34 -8.00 23.46
N TYR A 39 1.93 -8.17 22.27
CA TYR A 39 2.05 -7.08 21.30
C TYR A 39 0.68 -6.54 20.84
N SER A 40 -0.27 -7.43 20.56
CA SER A 40 -1.64 -7.06 20.19
C SER A 40 -2.34 -6.29 21.31
N HIS A 41 -2.15 -6.70 22.56
CA HIS A 41 -2.70 -6.02 23.73
C HIS A 41 -2.07 -4.64 23.91
N PHE A 42 -0.75 -4.52 23.77
CA PHE A 42 -0.04 -3.24 23.80
C PHE A 42 -0.57 -2.27 22.73
N LEU A 43 -0.71 -2.71 21.47
CA LEU A 43 -1.27 -1.88 20.40
C LEU A 43 -2.69 -1.38 20.73
N LYS A 44 -3.55 -2.27 21.23
CA LYS A 44 -4.92 -1.91 21.63
C LYS A 44 -4.95 -0.95 22.82
N SER A 45 -4.01 -1.07 23.76
CA SER A 45 -3.91 -0.18 24.93
C SER A 45 -3.58 1.27 24.56
N THR A 46 -2.90 1.49 23.42
CA THR A 46 -2.56 2.82 22.89
C THR A 46 -3.68 3.46 22.04
N GLY A 47 -4.94 3.06 22.27
CA GLY A 47 -6.08 3.20 21.34
C GLY A 47 -6.16 4.46 20.48
N GLU A 48 -5.90 5.64 21.02
CA GLU A 48 -5.89 6.91 20.27
C GLU A 48 -4.81 6.96 19.18
N LEU A 49 -3.59 6.54 19.50
CA LEU A 49 -2.48 6.46 18.54
C LEU A 49 -2.77 5.43 17.45
N LEU A 50 -3.35 4.29 17.82
CA LEU A 50 -3.72 3.25 16.87
C LEU A 50 -4.76 3.75 15.86
N TRP A 51 -5.75 4.52 16.32
CA TRP A 51 -6.76 5.15 15.45
C TRP A 51 -6.15 6.21 14.55
N ALA A 52 -5.26 7.06 15.07
CA ALA A 52 -4.55 8.06 14.26
C ALA A 52 -3.76 7.39 13.13
N LEU A 53 -2.96 6.35 13.45
CA LEU A 53 -2.21 5.58 12.45
C LEU A 53 -3.15 4.94 11.42
N ARG A 54 -4.29 4.38 11.84
CA ARG A 54 -5.27 3.79 10.92
C ARG A 54 -5.83 4.83 9.94
N ILE A 55 -6.22 6.00 10.42
CA ILE A 55 -6.74 7.08 9.55
C ILE A 55 -5.66 7.53 8.57
N VAL A 56 -4.43 7.76 9.04
CA VAL A 56 -3.30 8.15 8.18
C VAL A 56 -3.07 7.13 7.08
N LEU A 57 -3.10 5.84 7.39
CA LEU A 57 -2.89 4.77 6.41
C LEU A 57 -4.01 4.68 5.38
N VAL A 58 -5.26 4.76 5.82
CA VAL A 58 -6.42 4.73 4.90
C VAL A 58 -6.37 5.92 3.95
N VAL A 59 -6.11 7.12 4.48
CA VAL A 59 -5.96 8.34 3.67
C VAL A 59 -4.78 8.22 2.71
N ALA A 60 -3.62 7.74 3.18
CA ALA A 60 -2.44 7.56 2.36
C ALA A 60 -2.70 6.59 1.20
N VAL A 61 -3.35 5.44 1.45
CA VAL A 61 -3.69 4.45 0.41
C VAL A 61 -4.66 5.06 -0.61
N ILE A 62 -5.72 5.75 -0.18
CA ILE A 62 -6.68 6.39 -1.08
C ILE A 62 -5.97 7.41 -1.99
N LEU A 63 -5.17 8.30 -1.38
CA LEU A 63 -4.42 9.31 -2.12
C LEU A 63 -3.40 8.69 -3.08
N HIS A 64 -2.73 7.61 -2.67
CA HIS A 64 -1.79 6.87 -3.50
C HIS A 64 -2.47 6.29 -4.74
N VAL A 65 -3.61 5.62 -4.57
CA VAL A 65 -4.38 5.02 -5.68
C VAL A 65 -4.90 6.09 -6.63
N ILE A 66 -5.45 7.19 -6.10
CA ILE A 66 -5.91 8.31 -6.93
C ILE A 66 -4.76 8.89 -7.75
N ALA A 67 -3.61 9.16 -7.11
CA ALA A 67 -2.44 9.69 -7.80
C ALA A 67 -1.91 8.72 -8.88
N ALA A 68 -1.85 7.42 -8.56
CA ALA A 68 -1.42 6.36 -9.49
C ALA A 68 -2.32 6.27 -10.72
N VAL A 69 -3.65 6.30 -10.54
CA VAL A 69 -4.63 6.26 -11.64
C VAL A 69 -4.53 7.53 -12.48
N GLN A 70 -4.49 8.71 -11.84
CA GLN A 70 -4.40 9.98 -12.55
C GLN A 70 -3.11 10.12 -13.36
N LEU A 71 -1.97 9.68 -12.81
CA LEU A 71 -0.69 9.70 -13.51
C LEU A 71 -0.68 8.68 -14.65
N THR A 72 -1.22 7.49 -14.42
CA THR A 72 -1.37 6.46 -15.47
C THR A 72 -2.23 6.94 -16.62
N ARG A 73 -3.36 7.60 -16.36
CA ARG A 73 -4.24 8.16 -17.40
C ARG A 73 -3.54 9.27 -18.18
N GLN A 74 -2.84 10.17 -17.50
CA GLN A 74 -2.08 11.25 -18.15
C GLN A 74 -0.94 10.69 -19.02
N SER A 75 -0.17 9.72 -18.54
CA SER A 75 0.90 9.09 -19.31
C SER A 75 0.37 8.33 -20.54
N ARG A 76 -0.85 7.77 -20.47
CA ARG A 76 -1.51 7.15 -21.63
C ARG A 76 -2.03 8.20 -22.62
N ALA A 77 -2.68 9.26 -22.13
CA ALA A 77 -3.21 10.34 -22.98
C ALA A 77 -2.09 11.10 -23.72
N ALA A 78 -0.92 11.24 -23.10
CA ALA A 78 0.27 11.81 -23.73
C ALA A 78 0.93 10.91 -24.80
N ARG A 79 0.41 9.70 -25.05
CA ARG A 79 0.90 8.75 -26.06
C ARG A 79 -0.21 8.37 -27.06
N PRO A 80 -0.50 9.23 -28.06
CA PRO A 80 -1.49 8.95 -29.09
C PRO A 80 -1.05 7.87 -30.10
N ILE A 81 0.24 7.61 -30.26
CA ILE A 81 0.79 6.55 -31.13
C ILE A 81 1.50 5.51 -30.25
N ALA A 82 1.10 4.24 -30.36
CA ALA A 82 1.76 3.14 -29.67
C ALA A 82 3.19 2.95 -30.22
N TYR A 83 4.17 2.73 -29.35
CA TYR A 83 5.57 2.58 -29.76
C TYR A 83 5.74 1.38 -30.71
N THR A 84 6.21 1.62 -31.94
CA THR A 84 6.57 0.62 -32.96
C THR A 84 7.69 -0.32 -32.49
N LYS A 85 8.55 0.13 -31.59
CA LYS A 85 9.52 -0.68 -30.84
C LYS A 85 9.46 -0.33 -29.37
N GLN A 86 9.06 -1.31 -28.54
CA GLN A 86 9.05 -1.17 -27.09
C GLN A 86 10.47 -1.44 -26.54
N GLU A 87 11.45 -0.60 -26.89
CA GLU A 87 12.77 -0.70 -26.25
C GLU A 87 12.65 -0.34 -24.77
N ARG A 88 12.79 -1.36 -23.91
CA ARG A 88 12.89 -1.20 -22.45
C ARG A 88 14.25 -0.59 -22.12
N GLN A 89 14.44 0.71 -22.35
CA GLN A 89 15.69 1.34 -21.96
C GLN A 89 15.83 1.51 -20.44
N VAL A 90 14.71 1.59 -19.69
CA VAL A 90 14.69 1.78 -18.21
C VAL A 90 13.59 0.96 -17.50
N ALA A 91 12.70 0.29 -18.23
CA ALA A 91 11.56 -0.41 -17.64
C ALA A 91 11.95 -1.80 -17.11
N THR A 92 12.02 -1.95 -15.79
CA THR A 92 12.23 -3.24 -15.12
C THR A 92 10.98 -4.12 -15.17
N VAL A 93 11.13 -5.43 -14.96
CA VAL A 93 9.99 -6.37 -14.83
C VAL A 93 9.03 -5.89 -13.73
N ALA A 94 9.56 -5.41 -12.60
CA ALA A 94 8.80 -4.80 -11.52
C ALA A 94 7.94 -3.61 -11.99
N SER A 95 8.50 -2.74 -12.85
CA SER A 95 7.75 -1.63 -13.44
C SER A 95 6.63 -2.10 -14.37
N GLY A 96 6.82 -3.23 -15.04
CA GLY A 96 5.81 -3.86 -15.90
C GLY A 96 4.64 -4.47 -15.12
N THR A 97 4.91 -5.06 -13.95
CA THR A 97 3.89 -5.69 -13.11
C THR A 97 3.26 -4.75 -12.08
N MET A 98 3.81 -3.55 -11.86
CA MET A 98 3.33 -2.59 -10.85
C MET A 98 1.81 -2.34 -10.87
N ARG A 99 1.19 -2.26 -12.06
CA ARG A 99 -0.27 -2.06 -12.15
C ARG A 99 -1.06 -3.27 -11.64
N TRP A 100 -0.64 -4.47 -12.01
CA TRP A 100 -1.27 -5.71 -11.60
C TRP A 100 -1.01 -6.00 -10.12
N GLY A 101 0.23 -5.80 -9.66
CA GLY A 101 0.58 -5.90 -8.25
C GLY A 101 -0.20 -4.92 -7.38
N GLY A 102 -0.35 -3.67 -7.83
CA GLY A 102 -1.16 -2.67 -7.12
C GLY A 102 -2.64 -3.03 -7.07
N ALA A 103 -3.22 -3.56 -8.15
CA ALA A 103 -4.61 -4.02 -8.16
C ALA A 103 -4.83 -5.21 -7.22
N LEU A 104 -3.92 -6.20 -7.24
CA LEU A 104 -3.96 -7.34 -6.33
C LEU A 104 -3.82 -6.91 -4.87
N LEU A 105 -2.89 -5.99 -4.58
CA LEU A 105 -2.71 -5.42 -3.24
C LEU A 105 -3.96 -4.69 -2.77
N LEU A 106 -4.64 -3.94 -3.64
CA LEU A 106 -5.89 -3.24 -3.27
C LEU A 106 -6.97 -4.23 -2.83
N VAL A 107 -7.15 -5.31 -3.58
CA VAL A 107 -8.09 -6.39 -3.23
C VAL A 107 -7.68 -7.04 -1.91
N PHE A 108 -6.39 -7.38 -1.76
CA PHE A 108 -5.85 -7.94 -0.53
C PHE A 108 -6.11 -7.04 0.68
N ILE A 109 -5.90 -5.72 0.58
CA ILE A 109 -6.14 -4.77 1.68
C ILE A 109 -7.61 -4.78 2.11
N VAL A 110 -8.55 -4.78 1.16
CA VAL A 110 -9.98 -4.81 1.47
C VAL A 110 -10.34 -6.10 2.20
N LEU A 111 -9.91 -7.25 1.66
CA LEU A 111 -10.15 -8.56 2.27
C LEU A 111 -9.49 -8.66 3.66
N HIS A 112 -8.27 -8.16 3.80
CA HIS A 112 -7.52 -8.16 5.05
C HIS A 112 -8.25 -7.36 6.14
N ILE A 113 -8.70 -6.14 5.82
CA ILE A 113 -9.45 -5.31 6.77
C ILE A 113 -10.77 -6.01 7.13
N LEU A 114 -11.48 -6.57 6.15
CA LEU A 114 -12.76 -7.23 6.37
C LEU A 114 -12.59 -8.46 7.28
N HIS A 115 -11.61 -9.32 7.02
CA HIS A 115 -11.29 -10.49 7.86
C HIS A 115 -11.06 -10.09 9.32
N PHE A 116 -10.21 -9.09 9.57
CA PHE A 116 -9.88 -8.69 10.95
C PHE A 116 -10.94 -7.78 11.62
N THR A 117 -11.81 -7.13 10.85
CA THR A 117 -12.86 -6.25 11.40
C THR A 117 -14.18 -6.97 11.62
N THR A 118 -14.56 -7.86 10.70
CA THR A 118 -15.86 -8.55 10.75
C THR A 118 -15.74 -10.01 11.19
N GLY A 119 -14.60 -10.67 10.98
CA GLY A 119 -14.41 -12.07 11.35
C GLY A 119 -15.33 -13.05 10.61
N THR A 120 -16.00 -12.62 9.53
CA THR A 120 -17.04 -13.39 8.82
C THR A 120 -16.53 -14.19 7.62
N ILE A 121 -15.26 -14.02 7.25
CA ILE A 121 -14.58 -14.67 6.13
C ILE A 121 -13.21 -15.11 6.56
#